data_AF-A0AA39T5N6-F1
#
_entry.id   AF-A0AA39T5N6-F1
#
_cell.length_a   1.000
_cell.length_b   1.000
_cell.length_c   1.000
_cell.angle_alpha   90.00
_cell.angle_beta   90.00
_cell.angle_gamma   90.00
#
_symmetry.space_group_name_H-M   'P 1'
#
loop_
_entity.id
_entity.type
_entity.pdbx_description
1 polymer ?
#
loop_
_entity_poly.entity_id
_entity_poly.type
_entity_poly.pdbx_seq_one_letter_code
_entity_poly.pdbx_strand_id
1 'polypeptide(L)'
;MARFGCMTCFVEHLSECVTTQAQPYTNALGQFSESNTWTDEEIIRAVESAPYLEGSDDKLVQISEDTVVKLGHDWDSTTSEALAMELVLKQTRIAVPRMRRAIRYHHPEGNGLIVMDFVPNSRQLRVAWPSLSVLRKLRVVLTMRLYLRQLRRVQHSSSNNTPGPLGPTPLPCNGLQFGYDAKGPFPTISALETYFRKEHNAAEDRASRGWAPSPNCNHSMLPRLPPWFLRITS
;
A
#
# COMPACT_ATOMS: atom_id res chain seq x y z
N MET A 1 -22.98 -7.96 -6.91
CA MET A 1 -22.04 -7.75 -5.78
C MET A 1 -20.65 -7.53 -6.35
N ALA A 2 -20.22 -6.29 -6.53
CA ALA A 2 -18.91 -5.98 -7.11
C ALA A 2 -17.80 -6.28 -6.09
N ARG A 3 -16.87 -7.16 -6.45
CA ARG A 3 -15.68 -7.48 -5.66
C ARG A 3 -14.53 -6.61 -6.19
N PHE A 4 -14.07 -5.65 -5.39
CA PHE A 4 -12.95 -4.78 -5.72
C PHE A 4 -11.64 -5.59 -5.79
N GLY A 5 -11.14 -5.82 -7.01
CA GLY A 5 -9.94 -6.61 -7.30
C GLY A 5 -8.61 -5.84 -7.25
N CYS A 6 -8.63 -4.52 -7.02
CA CYS A 6 -7.42 -3.68 -7.07
C CYS A 6 -7.08 -3.00 -5.73
N MET A 7 -7.47 -3.59 -4.60
CA MET A 7 -7.04 -3.12 -3.27
C MET A 7 -5.87 -3.92 -2.71
N THR A 8 -5.41 -4.97 -3.39
CA THR A 8 -4.26 -5.78 -2.96
C THR A 8 -2.97 -4.96 -2.95
N CYS A 9 -2.77 -4.01 -3.88
CA CYS A 9 -1.63 -3.07 -3.84
C CYS A 9 -1.60 -2.25 -2.54
N PHE A 10 -2.79 -1.81 -2.08
CA PHE A 10 -2.91 -1.07 -0.84
C PHE A 10 -2.76 -1.98 0.40
N VAL A 11 -3.07 -3.27 0.29
CA VAL A 11 -2.95 -4.22 1.40
C VAL A 11 -1.49 -4.58 1.70
N GLU A 12 -0.61 -4.66 0.69
CA GLU A 12 0.84 -4.82 0.93
C GLU A 12 1.41 -3.59 1.65
N HIS A 13 1.01 -2.39 1.24
CA HIS A 13 1.37 -1.13 1.93
C HIS A 13 0.77 -1.02 3.34
N LEU A 14 -0.49 -1.43 3.51
CA LEU A 14 -1.09 -1.50 4.85
C LEU A 14 -0.41 -2.54 5.72
N SER A 15 0.20 -3.59 5.17
CA SER A 15 0.95 -4.60 5.92
C SER A 15 2.18 -3.99 6.61
N GLU A 16 2.79 -2.99 5.99
CA GLU A 16 3.88 -2.19 6.55
C GLU A 16 3.35 -1.13 7.54
N CYS A 17 2.16 -0.57 7.26
CA CYS A 17 1.49 0.38 8.14
C CYS A 17 0.65 -0.23 9.28
N VAL A 18 0.64 -1.56 9.51
CA VAL A 18 -0.12 -2.15 10.64
C VAL A 18 0.56 -1.79 11.95
N THR A 19 0.22 -0.62 12.48
CA THR A 19 0.66 -0.15 13.79
C THR A 19 0.03 -1.06 14.85
N THR A 20 0.86 -1.56 15.77
CA THR A 20 0.40 -2.44 16.86
C THR A 20 -0.41 -1.68 17.93
N GLN A 21 -0.57 -0.37 17.76
CA GLN A 21 -1.48 0.47 18.54
C GLN A 21 -2.24 1.38 17.58
N ALA A 22 -3.45 0.97 17.22
CA ALA A 22 -4.46 1.93 16.79
C ALA A 22 -4.87 2.72 18.05
N GLN A 23 -4.03 3.67 18.47
CA GLN A 23 -4.58 4.81 19.18
C GLN A 23 -5.37 5.60 18.12
N PRO A 24 -6.63 5.97 18.39
CA PRO A 24 -7.26 7.01 17.58
C PRO A 24 -6.32 8.21 17.56
N TYR A 25 -6.17 8.86 16.41
CA TYR A 25 -5.59 10.20 16.34
C TYR A 25 -6.37 11.08 17.32
N THR A 26 -5.92 11.12 18.58
CA THR A 26 -6.34 12.13 19.53
C THR A 26 -5.70 13.38 19.00
N ASN A 27 -6.54 14.31 18.55
CA ASN A 27 -6.17 15.67 18.21
C ASN A 27 -5.21 16.22 19.28
N ALA A 28 -3.91 16.07 19.08
CA ALA A 28 -2.95 17.01 19.60
C ALA A 28 -3.22 18.28 18.79
N LEU A 29 -3.94 19.18 19.44
CA LEU A 29 -4.19 20.56 19.02
C LEU A 29 -3.05 21.09 18.13
N GLY A 30 -3.35 21.31 16.85
CA GLY A 30 -2.77 22.39 16.04
C GLY A 30 -1.27 22.66 16.18
N GLN A 31 -0.40 21.66 16.15
CA GLN A 31 0.98 21.92 15.76
C GLN A 31 0.99 22.17 14.25
N PHE A 32 1.04 23.45 13.87
CA PHE A 32 1.43 23.85 12.53
C PHE A 32 2.84 23.29 12.31
N SER A 33 2.93 22.19 11.58
CA SER A 33 4.23 21.70 11.12
C SER A 33 4.90 22.80 10.31
N GLU A 34 6.15 23.11 10.61
CA GLU A 34 6.94 24.09 9.86
C GLU A 34 6.96 23.76 8.37
N SER A 35 7.03 22.46 8.03
CA SER A 35 7.04 21.97 6.65
C SER A 35 5.74 22.26 5.88
N ASN A 36 4.63 22.56 6.55
CA ASN A 36 3.39 22.97 5.88
C ASN A 36 3.51 24.34 5.21
N THR A 37 4.47 25.17 5.64
CA THR A 37 4.73 26.49 5.04
C THR A 37 5.75 26.43 3.90
N TRP A 38 6.43 25.30 3.73
CA TRP A 38 7.49 25.17 2.74
C TRP A 38 6.96 25.16 1.31
N THR A 39 7.71 25.77 0.38
CA THR A 39 7.46 25.65 -1.05
C THR A 39 7.85 24.26 -1.58
N ASP A 40 7.44 23.93 -2.80
CA ASP A 40 7.84 22.66 -3.41
C ASP A 40 9.36 22.55 -3.53
N GLU A 41 10.04 23.66 -3.84
CA GLU A 41 11.50 23.75 -3.96
C GLU A 41 12.23 23.59 -2.63
N GLU A 42 11.63 24.07 -1.53
CA GLU A 42 12.15 23.85 -0.18
C GLU A 42 12.05 22.38 0.21
N ILE A 43 10.91 21.73 -0.08
CA ILE A 43 10.72 20.30 0.14
C ILE A 43 11.70 19.48 -0.69
N ILE A 44 11.87 19.81 -1.97
CA ILE A 44 12.81 19.14 -2.87
C ILE A 44 14.25 19.24 -2.33
N ARG A 45 14.70 20.45 -1.96
CA ARG A 45 16.04 20.64 -1.37
C ARG A 45 16.22 19.85 -0.07
N ALA A 46 15.20 19.80 0.78
CA ALA A 46 15.24 19.01 2.00
C ALA A 46 15.39 17.51 1.69
N VAL A 47 14.64 16.98 0.71
CA VAL A 47 14.71 15.59 0.27
C VAL A 47 16.10 15.24 -0.29
N GLU A 48 16.70 16.11 -1.10
CA GLU A 48 18.05 15.90 -1.67
C GLU A 48 19.15 15.89 -0.59
N SER A 49 18.94 16.59 0.52
CA SER A 49 19.93 16.74 1.59
C SER A 49 19.80 15.71 2.72
N ALA A 50 18.62 15.12 2.89
CA ALA A 50 18.30 14.26 4.01
C ALA A 50 18.61 12.78 3.71
N PRO A 51 19.08 12.01 4.70
CA PRO A 51 19.31 10.58 4.51
C PRO A 51 17.98 9.82 4.39
N TYR A 52 18.02 8.71 3.65
CA TYR A 52 16.91 7.76 3.64
C TYR A 52 16.68 7.15 5.02
N LEU A 53 15.42 6.88 5.35
CA LEU A 53 15.06 6.18 6.58
C LEU A 53 15.52 4.72 6.51
N GLU A 54 16.42 4.35 7.42
CA GLU A 54 16.93 2.97 7.51
C GLU A 54 15.81 1.96 7.78
N GLY A 55 15.86 0.83 7.07
CA GLY A 55 14.92 -0.28 7.25
C GLY A 55 13.56 -0.11 6.56
N SER A 56 13.38 0.97 5.79
CA SER A 56 12.29 1.07 4.82
C SER A 56 12.72 0.45 3.49
N ASP A 57 11.89 -0.44 2.94
CA ASP A 57 12.05 -0.96 1.58
C ASP A 57 11.61 0.10 0.55
N ASP A 58 10.85 1.10 1.00
CA ASP A 58 10.48 2.29 0.25
C ASP A 58 11.52 3.39 0.44
N LYS A 59 11.78 4.15 -0.62
CA LYS A 59 12.66 5.33 -0.60
C LYS A 59 11.98 6.46 0.18
N LEU A 60 11.96 6.33 1.49
CA LEU A 60 11.40 7.29 2.43
C LEU A 60 12.50 8.21 2.95
N VAL A 61 12.24 9.50 2.92
CA VAL A 61 13.14 10.54 3.45
C VAL A 61 12.38 11.32 4.51
N GLN A 62 12.96 11.45 5.71
CA GLN A 62 12.39 12.30 6.75
C GLN A 62 12.95 13.72 6.61
N ILE A 63 12.05 14.68 6.36
CA ILE A 63 12.43 16.09 6.14
C ILE A 63 12.15 16.98 7.35
N SER A 64 11.34 16.50 8.31
CA SER A 64 11.05 17.17 9.57
C SER A 64 10.64 16.14 10.63
N GLU A 65 10.49 16.54 11.90
CA GLU A 65 10.11 15.65 13.01
C GLU A 65 8.79 14.90 12.77
N ASP A 66 7.86 15.54 12.05
CA ASP A 66 6.51 15.03 11.82
C ASP A 66 6.20 14.80 10.33
N THR A 67 7.20 14.87 9.46
CA THR A 67 7.01 14.84 8.00
C THR A 67 7.98 13.91 7.30
N VAL A 68 7.44 13.00 6.49
CA VAL A 68 8.21 12.14 5.60
C VAL A 68 7.77 12.31 4.16
N VAL A 69 8.70 12.03 3.26
CA VAL A 69 8.50 12.06 1.82
C VAL A 69 8.79 10.68 1.25
N LYS A 70 7.86 10.16 0.48
CA LYS A 70 8.06 8.96 -0.34
C LYS A 70 8.39 9.34 -1.76
N LEU A 71 9.47 8.77 -2.30
CA LEU A 71 9.78 8.88 -3.72
C LEU A 71 8.97 7.84 -4.50
N GLY A 72 8.12 8.30 -5.42
CA GLY A 72 7.41 7.46 -6.36
C GLY A 72 8.16 7.32 -7.68
N HIS A 73 8.03 6.14 -8.29
CA HIS A 73 8.73 5.80 -9.54
C HIS A 73 8.34 6.73 -10.70
N ASP A 74 7.04 6.92 -10.90
CA ASP A 74 6.45 7.78 -11.93
C ASP A 74 5.30 8.60 -11.36
N TRP A 75 5.01 9.73 -12.03
CA TRP A 75 4.02 10.70 -11.55
C TRP A 75 2.59 10.15 -11.50
N ASP A 76 2.23 9.26 -12.43
CA ASP A 76 0.88 8.71 -12.50
C ASP A 76 0.64 7.74 -11.33
N SER A 77 1.62 6.89 -11.03
CA SER A 77 1.65 6.03 -9.85
C SER A 77 1.61 6.83 -8.54
N THR A 78 2.46 7.87 -8.42
CA THR A 78 2.48 8.80 -7.28
C THR A 78 1.11 9.42 -7.04
N THR A 79 0.48 9.92 -8.10
CA THR A 79 -0.83 10.57 -8.01
C THR A 79 -1.91 9.57 -7.62
N SER A 80 -1.91 8.37 -8.22
CA SER A 80 -2.84 7.30 -7.86
C SER A 80 -2.71 6.89 -6.40
N GLU A 81 -1.47 6.75 -5.90
CA GLU A 81 -1.22 6.41 -4.49
C GLU A 81 -1.74 7.51 -3.56
N ALA A 82 -1.43 8.77 -3.84
CA ALA A 82 -1.91 9.90 -3.05
C ALA A 82 -3.46 9.97 -3.00
N LEU A 83 -4.12 9.75 -4.15
CA LEU A 83 -5.58 9.67 -4.24
C LEU A 83 -6.15 8.48 -3.45
N ALA A 84 -5.47 7.33 -3.47
CA ALA A 84 -5.89 6.15 -2.71
C ALA A 84 -5.80 6.38 -1.20
N MET A 85 -4.70 6.97 -0.74
CA MET A 85 -4.54 7.36 0.67
C MET A 85 -5.66 8.31 1.11
N GLU A 86 -5.93 9.35 0.33
CA GLU A 86 -6.99 10.31 0.63
C GLU A 86 -8.38 9.65 0.64
N LEU A 87 -8.67 8.76 -0.30
CA LEU A 87 -9.93 8.04 -0.38
C LEU A 87 -10.14 7.13 0.85
N VAL A 88 -9.11 6.38 1.24
CA VAL A 88 -9.15 5.48 2.40
C VAL A 88 -9.31 6.28 3.69
N LEU A 89 -8.60 7.40 3.84
CA LEU A 89 -8.73 8.29 4.98
C LEU A 89 -10.16 8.83 5.12
N LYS A 90 -10.79 9.21 4.00
CA LYS A 90 -12.16 9.78 3.98
C LYS A 90 -13.25 8.75 4.28
N GLN A 91 -13.08 7.50 3.85
CA GLN A 91 -14.17 6.51 3.86
C GLN A 91 -14.00 5.38 4.88
N THR A 92 -12.87 5.30 5.57
CA THR A 92 -12.57 4.22 6.50
C THR A 92 -12.07 4.75 7.83
N ARG A 93 -11.96 3.84 8.82
CA ARG A 93 -11.31 4.11 10.11
C ARG A 93 -9.88 3.55 10.16
N ILE A 94 -9.32 3.24 9.00
CA ILE A 94 -7.95 2.74 8.90
C ILE A 94 -7.03 3.93 9.14
N ALA A 95 -6.12 3.78 10.10
CA ALA A 95 -5.07 4.76 10.32
C ALA A 95 -4.11 4.71 9.13
N VAL A 96 -4.19 5.73 8.28
CA VAL A 96 -3.26 5.96 7.16
C VAL A 96 -2.59 7.31 7.40
N PRO A 97 -1.30 7.47 7.05
CA PRO A 97 -0.65 8.77 7.11
C PRO A 97 -1.46 9.79 6.32
N ARG A 98 -1.63 10.98 6.88
CA ARG A 98 -2.31 12.07 6.17
C ARG A 98 -1.38 12.55 5.06
N MET A 99 -1.84 12.45 3.83
CA MET A 99 -1.18 13.09 2.70
C MET A 99 -1.31 14.61 2.85
N ARG A 100 -0.18 15.30 2.78
CA ARG A 100 -0.10 16.76 2.81
C ARG A 100 -0.14 17.32 1.39
N ARG A 101 0.79 16.84 0.55
CA ARG A 101 0.98 17.28 -0.85
C ARG A 101 1.55 16.15 -1.70
N ALA A 102 1.28 16.19 -3.00
CA ALA A 102 1.99 15.42 -4.01
C ALA A 102 2.72 16.39 -4.94
N ILE A 103 4.01 16.16 -5.20
CA ILE A 103 4.87 17.09 -5.95
C ILE A 103 5.48 16.35 -7.13
N ARG A 104 5.39 16.96 -8.32
CA ARG A 104 6.04 16.45 -9.52
C ARG A 104 7.49 16.92 -9.53
N TYR A 105 8.42 16.00 -9.48
CA TYR A 105 9.84 16.30 -9.35
C TYR A 105 10.66 15.25 -10.10
N HIS A 106 11.60 15.67 -10.93
CA HIS A 106 12.46 14.77 -11.70
C HIS A 106 13.72 14.41 -10.90
N HIS A 107 13.71 13.25 -10.25
CA HIS A 107 14.85 12.67 -9.56
C HIS A 107 15.38 11.46 -10.33
N PRO A 108 16.69 11.13 -10.28
CA PRO A 108 17.21 9.89 -10.86
C PRO A 108 16.49 8.63 -10.36
N GLU A 109 15.92 8.70 -9.16
CA GLU A 109 15.25 7.57 -8.52
C GLU A 109 13.72 7.51 -8.74
N GLY A 110 13.12 8.56 -9.32
CA GLY A 110 11.67 8.66 -9.50
C GLY A 110 11.18 10.05 -9.90
N ASN A 111 9.95 10.13 -10.41
CA ASN A 111 9.38 11.37 -10.95
C ASN A 111 8.27 12.01 -10.09
N GLY A 112 8.07 11.53 -8.86
CA GLY A 112 7.04 12.05 -7.97
C GLY A 112 7.40 11.92 -6.50
N LEU A 113 6.90 12.86 -5.70
CA LEU A 113 7.06 12.88 -4.25
C LEU A 113 5.69 12.89 -3.59
N ILE A 114 5.51 12.05 -2.57
CA ILE A 114 4.33 12.08 -1.68
C ILE A 114 4.78 12.57 -0.32
N VAL A 115 4.36 13.77 0.05
CA VAL A 115 4.62 14.37 1.36
C VAL A 115 3.50 13.98 2.30
N MET A 116 3.84 13.36 3.43
CA MET A 116 2.86 12.84 4.37
C MET A 116 3.34 12.95 5.82
N ASP A 117 2.40 12.82 6.75
CA ASP A 117 2.71 12.79 8.18
C ASP A 117 3.63 11.60 8.52
N PHE A 118 4.65 11.86 9.33
CA PHE A 118 5.43 10.82 9.97
C PHE A 118 4.61 10.17 11.09
N VAL A 119 4.63 8.84 11.17
CA VAL A 119 3.96 8.09 12.23
C VAL A 119 5.00 7.63 13.27
N PRO A 120 5.23 8.41 14.34
CA PRO A 120 6.26 8.09 15.31
C PRO A 120 5.93 6.82 16.10
N ASN A 121 6.96 6.18 16.64
CA ASN A 121 6.85 4.99 17.49
C ASN A 121 6.15 3.78 16.83
N SER A 122 6.06 3.77 15.50
CA SER A 122 5.57 2.62 14.75
C SER A 122 6.68 1.57 14.59
N ARG A 123 6.28 0.28 14.60
CA ARG A 123 7.17 -0.84 14.28
C ARG A 123 6.49 -1.68 13.21
N GLN A 124 7.25 -2.04 12.19
CA GLN A 124 6.79 -2.96 11.16
C GLN A 124 6.29 -4.26 11.81
N LEU A 125 5.14 -4.75 11.35
CA LEU A 125 4.51 -5.92 11.93
C LEU A 125 5.43 -7.15 11.86
N ARG A 126 6.23 -7.31 10.79
CA ARG A 126 7.21 -8.40 10.66
C ARG A 126 8.21 -8.46 11.83
N VAL A 127 8.65 -7.31 12.30
CA VAL A 127 9.62 -7.19 13.42
C VAL A 127 8.92 -7.39 14.76
N ALA A 128 7.71 -6.85 14.91
CA ALA A 128 6.96 -6.93 16.17
C ALA A 128 6.33 -8.32 16.40
N TRP A 129 5.88 -8.99 15.34
CA TRP A 129 5.12 -10.25 15.37
C TRP A 129 5.67 -11.34 16.30
N PRO A 130 6.98 -11.70 16.29
CA PRO A 130 7.50 -12.74 17.16
C PRO A 130 7.36 -12.40 18.65
N SER A 131 7.44 -11.11 19.01
CA SER A 131 7.33 -10.63 20.39
C SER A 131 5.89 -10.51 20.92
N LEU A 132 4.87 -10.68 20.06
CA LEU A 132 3.47 -10.54 20.46
C LEU A 132 2.93 -11.80 21.15
N SER A 133 2.19 -11.60 22.25
CA SER A 133 1.42 -12.67 22.88
C SER A 133 0.31 -13.18 21.96
N VAL A 134 -0.18 -14.39 22.21
CA VAL A 134 -1.25 -15.03 21.41
C VAL A 134 -2.49 -14.14 21.30
N LEU A 135 -2.93 -13.53 22.41
CA LEU A 135 -4.06 -12.60 22.43
C LEU A 135 -3.81 -11.36 21.57
N ARG A 136 -2.59 -10.81 21.57
CA ARG A 136 -2.21 -9.66 20.73
C ARG A 136 -2.19 -10.03 19.25
N LYS A 137 -1.65 -11.21 18.90
CA LYS A 137 -1.69 -11.75 17.53
C LYS A 137 -3.13 -11.89 17.04
N LEU A 138 -4.01 -12.46 17.87
CA LEU A 138 -5.43 -12.58 17.53
C LEU A 138 -6.07 -11.20 17.29
N ARG A 139 -5.79 -10.20 18.13
CA ARG A 139 -6.27 -8.83 17.93
C ARG A 139 -5.81 -8.25 16.59
N VAL A 140 -4.53 -8.40 16.25
CA VAL A 140 -4.00 -7.93 14.94
C VAL A 140 -4.76 -8.59 13.79
N VAL A 141 -4.98 -9.90 13.84
CA VAL A 141 -5.71 -10.64 12.79
C VAL A 141 -7.15 -10.14 12.65
N LEU A 142 -7.84 -9.91 13.78
CA LEU A 142 -9.20 -9.38 13.77
C LEU A 142 -9.24 -7.95 13.21
N THR A 143 -8.30 -7.09 13.61
CA THR A 143 -8.17 -5.72 13.07
C THR A 143 -7.94 -5.75 11.56
N MET A 144 -7.02 -6.57 11.07
CA MET A 144 -6.77 -6.73 9.62
C MET A 144 -8.01 -7.21 8.88
N ARG A 145 -8.77 -8.16 9.46
CA ARG A 145 -10.04 -8.61 8.87
C ARG A 145 -11.06 -7.47 8.79
N LEU A 146 -11.15 -6.61 9.81
CA LEU A 146 -12.03 -5.45 9.80
C LEU A 146 -11.57 -4.39 8.80
N TYR A 147 -10.27 -4.16 8.67
CA TYR A 147 -9.70 -3.23 7.69
C TYR A 147 -10.00 -3.70 6.27
N LEU A 148 -9.76 -4.97 5.94
CA LEU A 148 -10.11 -5.55 4.65
C LEU A 148 -11.61 -5.41 4.32
N ARG A 149 -12.48 -5.57 5.32
CA ARG A 149 -13.93 -5.36 5.14
C ARG A 149 -14.28 -3.91 4.85
N GLN A 150 -13.60 -2.96 5.49
CA GLN A 150 -13.81 -1.53 5.24
C GLN A 150 -13.32 -1.15 3.85
N LEU A 151 -12.10 -1.56 3.49
CA LEU A 151 -11.52 -1.36 2.17
C LEU A 151 -12.47 -1.86 1.06
N ARG A 152 -12.97 -3.10 1.17
CA ARG A 152 -13.92 -3.67 0.19
C ARG A 152 -15.25 -2.90 0.06
N ARG A 153 -15.58 -2.02 1.01
CA ARG A 153 -16.79 -1.18 0.99
C ARG A 153 -16.51 0.23 0.50
N VAL A 154 -15.25 0.63 0.34
CA VAL A 154 -14.88 1.92 -0.23
C VAL A 154 -15.48 2.02 -1.62
N GLN A 155 -16.21 3.10 -1.87
CA GLN A 155 -16.83 3.38 -3.15
C GLN A 155 -16.10 4.56 -3.79
N HIS A 156 -15.68 4.37 -5.04
CA HIS A 156 -15.12 5.45 -5.84
C HIS A 156 -16.17 5.90 -6.86
N SER A 157 -16.58 7.17 -6.77
CA SER A 157 -17.66 7.77 -7.56
C SER A 157 -17.28 8.11 -9.00
N SER A 158 -16.02 7.88 -9.41
CA SER A 158 -15.54 8.16 -10.77
C SER A 158 -16.08 7.13 -11.77
N SER A 159 -17.28 7.43 -12.26
CA SER A 159 -17.92 7.13 -13.55
C SER A 159 -17.78 5.80 -14.28
N ASN A 160 -16.99 4.80 -13.87
CA ASN A 160 -16.78 3.66 -14.79
C ASN A 160 -16.48 2.27 -14.23
N ASN A 161 -16.59 2.01 -12.91
CA ASN A 161 -16.37 0.66 -12.33
C ASN A 161 -15.09 -0.05 -12.85
N THR A 162 -14.14 0.73 -13.35
CA THR A 162 -12.96 0.26 -14.06
C THR A 162 -11.93 -0.07 -12.99
N PRO A 163 -11.52 -1.33 -12.84
CA PRO A 163 -10.52 -1.68 -11.86
C PRO A 163 -9.16 -1.13 -12.28
N GLY A 164 -8.38 -0.69 -11.30
CA GLY A 164 -7.02 -0.22 -11.53
C GLY A 164 -6.61 0.87 -10.54
N PRO A 165 -5.45 1.49 -10.79
CA PRO A 165 -5.00 2.69 -10.11
C PRO A 165 -6.06 3.79 -10.15
N LEU A 166 -6.16 4.59 -9.09
CA LEU A 166 -7.07 5.72 -9.04
C LEU A 166 -6.51 6.87 -9.87
N GLY A 167 -7.37 7.51 -10.65
CA GLY A 167 -6.94 8.63 -11.48
C GLY A 167 -8.06 9.15 -12.38
N PRO A 168 -7.79 10.24 -13.12
CA PRO A 168 -8.75 10.80 -14.07
C PRO A 168 -9.00 9.86 -15.26
N THR A 169 -8.04 8.99 -15.58
CA THR A 169 -8.09 8.04 -16.69
C THR A 169 -7.73 6.64 -16.21
N PRO A 170 -8.31 5.58 -16.81
CA PRO A 170 -7.89 4.20 -16.56
C PRO A 170 -6.40 4.00 -16.88
N LEU A 171 -5.65 3.46 -15.93
CA LEU A 171 -4.23 3.15 -16.10
C LEU A 171 -3.98 1.63 -15.98
N PRO A 172 -2.95 1.09 -16.64
CA PRO A 172 -2.47 -0.26 -16.38
C PRO A 172 -2.11 -0.45 -14.91
N CYS A 173 -2.37 -1.63 -14.36
CA CYS A 173 -1.92 -2.01 -13.04
C CYS A 173 -0.44 -2.42 -13.09
N ASN A 174 0.36 -1.82 -12.22
CA ASN A 174 1.74 -2.21 -11.97
C ASN A 174 1.85 -2.84 -10.56
N GLY A 175 2.64 -3.89 -10.43
CA GLY A 175 2.82 -4.63 -9.17
C GLY A 175 3.17 -6.09 -9.40
N LEU A 176 3.86 -6.71 -8.43
CA LEU A 176 4.36 -8.09 -8.54
C LEU A 176 3.26 -9.11 -8.85
N GLN A 177 2.04 -8.88 -8.39
CA GLN A 177 0.87 -9.71 -8.70
C GLN A 177 0.46 -9.70 -10.17
N PHE A 178 0.88 -8.69 -10.94
CA PHE A 178 0.64 -8.58 -12.37
C PHE A 178 1.82 -9.06 -13.23
N GLY A 179 2.95 -9.41 -12.59
CA GLY A 179 4.20 -9.80 -13.24
C GLY A 179 5.17 -8.63 -13.37
N TYR A 180 6.15 -8.78 -14.26
CA TYR A 180 7.17 -7.74 -14.49
C TYR A 180 6.62 -6.54 -15.28
N ASP A 181 5.71 -6.81 -16.23
CA ASP A 181 5.11 -5.75 -17.04
C ASP A 181 3.76 -5.32 -16.48
N ALA A 182 3.44 -4.04 -16.65
CA ALA A 182 2.12 -3.52 -16.34
C ALA A 182 1.03 -4.21 -17.19
N LYS A 183 -0.16 -4.39 -16.61
CA LYS A 183 -1.30 -5.09 -17.23
C LYS A 183 -2.56 -4.26 -17.22
N GLY A 184 -3.32 -4.30 -18.30
CA GLY A 184 -4.52 -3.47 -18.48
C GLY A 184 -4.25 -2.25 -19.37
N PRO A 185 -5.00 -1.14 -19.22
CA PRO A 185 -6.11 -0.95 -18.28
C PRO A 185 -7.24 -1.96 -18.55
N PHE A 186 -7.87 -2.44 -17.48
CA PHE A 186 -8.97 -3.40 -17.61
C PHE A 186 -10.30 -2.65 -17.66
N PRO A 187 -11.11 -2.77 -18.71
CA PRO A 187 -12.33 -1.97 -18.85
C PRO A 187 -13.39 -2.30 -17.80
N THR A 188 -13.38 -3.52 -17.26
CA THR A 188 -14.34 -3.99 -16.25
C THR A 188 -13.68 -4.92 -15.24
N ILE A 189 -14.31 -5.10 -14.08
CA ILE A 189 -13.92 -6.11 -13.09
C ILE A 189 -13.89 -7.51 -13.72
N SER A 190 -14.83 -7.83 -14.60
CA SER A 190 -14.85 -9.13 -15.28
C SER A 190 -13.61 -9.35 -16.16
N ALA A 191 -13.09 -8.31 -16.81
CA ALA A 191 -11.87 -8.42 -17.61
C ALA A 191 -10.64 -8.71 -16.72
N LEU A 192 -10.55 -8.05 -15.56
CA LEU A 192 -9.52 -8.32 -14.56
C LEU A 192 -9.62 -9.75 -14.00
N GLU A 193 -10.83 -10.21 -13.67
CA GLU A 193 -11.05 -11.58 -13.17
C GLU A 193 -10.67 -12.65 -14.21
N THR A 194 -11.02 -12.42 -15.48
CA THR A 194 -10.62 -13.31 -16.58
C THR A 194 -9.10 -13.37 -16.74
N TYR A 195 -8.40 -12.24 -16.60
CA TYR A 195 -6.94 -12.20 -16.62
C TYR A 195 -6.35 -13.08 -15.51
N PHE A 196 -6.73 -12.87 -14.26
CA PHE A 196 -6.19 -13.67 -13.15
C PHE A 196 -6.57 -15.15 -13.24
N ARG A 197 -7.76 -15.48 -13.73
CA ARG A 197 -8.14 -16.88 -13.99
C ARG A 197 -7.23 -17.52 -15.03
N LYS A 198 -6.91 -16.80 -16.11
CA LYS A 198 -5.98 -17.29 -17.14
C LYS A 198 -4.58 -17.51 -16.57
N GLU A 199 -4.06 -16.58 -15.78
CA GLU A 199 -2.75 -16.72 -15.14
C GLU A 199 -2.71 -17.89 -14.15
N HIS A 200 -3.77 -18.07 -13.37
CA HIS A 200 -3.91 -19.22 -12.47
C HIS A 200 -3.89 -20.55 -13.23
N ASN A 201 -4.72 -20.68 -14.28
CA ASN A 201 -4.77 -21.90 -15.09
C ASN A 201 -3.42 -22.19 -15.77
N ALA A 202 -2.71 -21.15 -16.23
CA ALA A 202 -1.37 -21.30 -16.79
C ALA A 202 -0.35 -21.74 -15.73
N ALA A 203 -0.46 -21.25 -14.49
CA ALA A 203 0.38 -21.69 -13.39
C ALA A 203 0.12 -23.16 -13.02
N GLU A 204 -1.15 -23.59 -12.95
CA GLU A 204 -1.52 -24.99 -12.71
C GLU A 204 -1.01 -25.91 -13.81
N ASP A 205 -1.15 -25.51 -15.08
CA ASP A 205 -0.63 -26.27 -16.22
C ASP A 205 0.89 -26.43 -16.14
N ARG A 206 1.65 -25.36 -15.88
CA ARG A 206 3.11 -25.46 -15.67
C ARG A 206 3.47 -26.42 -14.53
N ALA A 207 2.77 -26.32 -13.39
CA ALA A 207 2.98 -27.20 -12.26
C ALA A 207 2.70 -28.68 -12.61
N SER A 208 1.63 -28.94 -13.39
CA SER A 208 1.28 -30.29 -13.84
C SER A 208 2.33 -30.91 -14.77
N ARG A 209 3.05 -30.08 -15.53
CA ARG A 209 4.17 -30.50 -16.40
C ARG A 209 5.49 -30.66 -15.66
N GLY A 210 5.50 -30.55 -14.33
CA GLY A 210 6.68 -30.72 -13.50
C GLY A 210 7.64 -29.53 -13.56
N TRP A 211 7.21 -28.36 -14.01
CA TRP A 211 8.00 -27.15 -13.81
C TRP A 211 8.04 -26.85 -12.31
N ALA A 212 9.25 -26.89 -11.75
CA ALA A 212 9.46 -26.45 -10.38
C ALA A 212 9.04 -24.98 -10.24
N PRO A 213 8.48 -24.58 -9.08
CA PRO A 213 8.43 -23.17 -8.71
C PRO A 213 9.81 -22.55 -8.93
N SER A 214 9.87 -21.26 -9.29
CA SER A 214 11.14 -20.54 -9.42
C SER A 214 12.07 -20.91 -8.26
N PRO A 215 13.34 -21.26 -8.49
CA PRO A 215 14.27 -21.67 -7.42
C PRO A 215 14.45 -20.59 -6.34
N ASN A 216 14.02 -19.35 -6.61
CA ASN A 216 14.00 -18.25 -5.66
C ASN A 216 12.74 -18.19 -4.77
N CYS A 217 11.74 -19.04 -5.00
CA CYS A 217 10.56 -19.17 -4.14
C CYS A 217 10.90 -20.09 -2.95
N ASN A 218 11.62 -19.56 -1.98
CA ASN A 218 11.87 -20.26 -0.72
C ASN A 218 10.56 -20.38 0.08
N HIS A 219 9.94 -21.57 0.07
CA HIS A 219 8.78 -21.88 0.91
C HIS A 219 9.05 -21.72 2.43
N SER A 220 10.31 -21.57 2.82
CA SER A 220 10.77 -21.27 4.18
C SER A 220 10.57 -19.82 4.61
N MET A 221 10.34 -18.88 3.68
CA MET A 221 10.11 -17.45 3.98
C MET A 221 8.63 -17.05 4.06
N LEU A 222 7.72 -17.90 3.59
CA LEU A 222 6.29 -17.68 3.84
C LEU A 222 5.99 -18.08 5.28
N PRO A 223 5.42 -17.19 6.12
CA PRO A 223 4.98 -17.60 7.44
C PRO A 223 3.99 -18.74 7.26
N ARG A 224 4.32 -19.92 7.80
CA ARG A 224 3.38 -21.04 7.90
C ARG A 224 2.20 -20.58 8.74
N LEU A 225 1.19 -20.03 8.09
CA LEU A 225 -0.05 -19.66 8.75
C LEU A 225 -0.65 -20.96 9.30
N PRO A 226 -0.99 -21.01 10.59
CA PRO A 226 -1.51 -22.22 11.19
C PRO A 226 -2.82 -22.64 10.50
N PRO A 227 -3.16 -23.94 10.45
CA PRO A 227 -4.29 -24.46 9.67
C PRO A 227 -5.65 -23.80 9.94
N TRP A 228 -5.83 -23.19 11.12
CA TRP A 228 -7.06 -22.46 11.47
C TRP A 228 -7.20 -21.09 10.78
N PHE A 229 -6.13 -20.55 10.19
CA PHE A 229 -6.13 -19.26 9.50
C PHE A 229 -6.86 -19.29 8.14
N LEU A 230 -6.86 -20.46 7.48
CA LEU A 230 -7.52 -20.67 6.18
C LEU A 230 -9.06 -20.74 6.27
N ARG A 231 -9.63 -20.80 7.48
CA ARG A 231 -11.10 -20.80 7.71
C ARG A 231 -11.71 -19.41 7.90
N ILE A 232 -10.91 -18.35 7.87
CA ILE A 232 -11.38 -16.98 8.20
C ILE A 232 -11.77 -16.17 6.96
N THR A 233 -11.54 -16.69 5.75
CA THR A 233 -11.80 -16.01 4.47
C THR A 233 -13.09 -16.42 3.75
N SER A 234 -13.87 -17.37 4.27
CA SER A 234 -15.27 -17.60 3.84
C SER A 234 -16.24 -16.62 4.49
#